data_AF-F7Q8C3-F1
#
_entry.id   AF-F7Q8C3-F1
#
_cell.length_a   1.000
_cell.length_b   1.000
_cell.length_c   1.000
_cell.angle_alpha   90.00
_cell.angle_beta   90.00
_cell.angle_gamma   90.00
#
_symmetry.space_group_name_H-M   'P 1'
#
loop_
_entity.id
_entity.type
_entity.pdbx_description
1 polymer ?
#
loop_
_entity_poly.entity_id
_entity_poly.type
_entity_poly.pdbx_seq_one_letter_code
_entity_poly.pdbx_strand_id
1 'polypeptide(L)'
;MTKILSFASALALTVAMSGCANWSSGDTGTVLGGIAGGAAGSQIGSGSGTTIATVVGTLAGAALGRRIGNNFGQRDRQQFGSALETNQTGNTSSWSNPDTNSNYSVTPTRTYNSGSQPCREFTMNANVEGKPEKVNGTACRQSDGSWKVQS
;
A
#
# COMPACT_ATOMS: atom_id res chain seq x y z
N MET A 1 -48.32 -0.77 -24.25
CA MET A 1 -47.69 0.57 -24.32
C MET A 1 -47.72 1.16 -22.92
N THR A 2 -46.54 1.41 -22.36
CA THR A 2 -46.26 1.72 -20.95
C THR A 2 -46.12 3.23 -20.75
N LYS A 3 -46.76 3.83 -19.73
CA LYS A 3 -46.42 5.14 -19.11
C LYS A 3 -46.93 5.13 -17.64
N ILE A 4 -46.11 4.78 -16.64
CA ILE A 4 -45.26 5.60 -15.72
C ILE A 4 -46.04 6.61 -14.86
N LEU A 5 -45.65 6.69 -13.57
CA LEU A 5 -45.87 7.70 -12.50
C LEU A 5 -46.88 7.21 -11.44
N SER A 6 -46.60 7.14 -10.12
CA SER A 6 -45.93 8.08 -9.20
C SER A 6 -45.57 7.32 -7.90
N PHE A 7 -44.33 7.40 -7.41
CA PHE A 7 -43.82 8.29 -6.35
C PHE A 7 -44.20 7.94 -4.89
N ALA A 8 -43.13 7.86 -4.08
CA ALA A 8 -43.04 8.14 -2.65
C ALA A 8 -43.66 7.14 -1.67
N SER A 9 -42.79 6.43 -0.94
CA SER A 9 -42.67 6.56 0.53
C SER A 9 -41.84 5.41 1.09
N ALA A 10 -40.68 5.71 1.67
CA ALA A 10 -40.17 5.02 2.86
C ALA A 10 -38.91 5.74 3.35
N LEU A 11 -39.18 6.76 4.15
CA LEU A 11 -38.25 7.35 5.10
C LEU A 11 -37.81 6.26 6.10
N ALA A 12 -36.52 5.96 6.20
CA ALA A 12 -35.97 5.20 7.32
C ALA A 12 -34.64 5.83 7.75
N LEU A 13 -34.78 6.90 8.53
CA LEU A 13 -33.77 7.39 9.46
C LEU A 13 -33.66 6.37 10.60
N THR A 14 -32.51 5.72 10.76
CA THR A 14 -32.11 5.13 12.04
C THR A 14 -30.67 5.52 12.35
N VAL A 15 -30.57 6.64 13.06
CA VAL A 15 -29.40 7.03 13.86
C VAL A 15 -29.36 6.10 15.07
N ALA A 16 -28.28 5.33 15.23
CA ALA A 16 -27.98 4.64 16.47
C ALA A 16 -26.84 5.37 17.21
N MET A 17 -27.14 5.74 18.45
CA MET A 17 -26.31 6.44 19.42
C MET A 17 -25.11 5.63 19.92
N SER A 18 -24.01 6.35 20.16
CA SER A 18 -23.22 6.37 21.40
C SER A 18 -22.81 5.04 22.06
N GLY A 19 -21.56 4.64 21.84
CA GLY A 19 -20.82 3.76 22.76
C GLY A 19 -19.57 4.48 23.27
N CYS A 20 -19.62 5.05 24.48
CA CYS A 20 -18.42 5.39 25.24
C CYS A 20 -17.99 4.14 26.02
N ALA A 21 -16.86 3.54 25.67
CA ALA A 21 -16.19 2.56 26.51
C ALA A 21 -14.95 3.22 27.14
N ASN A 22 -15.08 3.54 28.42
CA ASN A 22 -13.99 3.85 29.34
C ASN A 22 -13.37 2.51 29.77
N TRP A 23 -12.08 2.30 29.48
CA TRP A 23 -11.34 1.11 29.93
C TRP A 23 -9.97 1.56 30.46
N SER A 24 -9.81 1.49 31.78
CA SER A 24 -8.53 1.65 32.46
C SER A 24 -7.90 0.27 32.71
N SER A 25 -6.61 0.20 32.38
CA SER A 25 -5.58 -0.70 32.90
C SER A 25 -5.60 -2.17 32.46
N GLY A 26 -4.67 -2.47 31.54
CA GLY A 26 -4.21 -3.80 31.19
C GLY A 26 -3.64 -3.79 29.78
N ASP A 27 -2.32 -3.79 29.68
CA ASP A 27 -1.46 -3.91 28.50
C ASP A 27 -2.12 -4.25 27.15
N THR A 28 -1.64 -3.56 26.11
CA THR A 28 -1.83 -3.89 24.69
C THR A 28 -3.15 -3.42 24.07
N GLY A 29 -3.13 -2.23 23.48
CA GLY A 29 -4.13 -1.86 22.48
C GLY A 29 -4.52 -0.39 22.48
N THR A 30 -3.77 0.46 21.78
CA THR A 30 -4.30 1.74 21.29
C THR A 30 -3.62 2.12 19.98
N VAL A 31 -4.00 1.43 18.90
CA VAL A 31 -3.97 1.96 17.53
C VAL A 31 -5.41 1.91 17.02
N LEU A 32 -6.27 2.74 17.59
CA LEU A 32 -7.60 3.01 17.04
C LEU A 32 -7.83 4.53 17.06
N GLY A 33 -7.56 5.15 15.92
CA GLY A 33 -7.73 6.57 15.71
C GLY A 33 -7.23 7.00 14.34
N GLY A 34 -7.74 6.39 13.27
CA GLY A 34 -7.43 6.81 11.89
C GLY A 34 -7.41 5.69 10.84
N ILE A 35 -8.48 4.90 10.71
CA ILE A 35 -8.69 4.05 9.53
C ILE A 35 -10.14 4.21 9.07
N ALA A 36 -10.48 5.41 8.62
CA ALA A 36 -11.66 5.65 7.81
C ALA A 36 -11.19 6.04 6.41
N GLY A 37 -11.19 5.07 5.50
CA GLY A 37 -10.92 5.28 4.07
C GLY A 37 -9.61 4.66 3.58
N GLY A 38 -9.67 3.42 3.06
CA GLY A 38 -8.56 2.86 2.28
C GLY A 38 -8.37 1.35 2.28
N ALA A 39 -9.40 0.54 2.55
CA ALA A 39 -9.36 -0.89 2.21
C ALA A 39 -10.02 -1.10 0.85
N ALA A 40 -9.40 -0.60 -0.21
CA ALA A 40 -9.78 -0.96 -1.58
C ALA A 40 -9.01 -2.22 -2.00
N GLY A 41 -9.70 -3.36 -1.85
CA GLY A 41 -9.60 -4.54 -2.72
C GLY A 41 -8.23 -5.19 -2.93
N SER A 42 -7.87 -6.14 -2.06
CA SER A 42 -7.00 -7.26 -2.43
C SER A 42 -7.84 -8.38 -3.06
N GLN A 43 -8.42 -8.13 -4.22
CA GLN A 43 -8.97 -9.18 -5.09
C GLN A 43 -8.68 -8.79 -6.53
N ILE A 44 -7.75 -9.52 -7.15
CA ILE A 44 -7.84 -10.09 -8.50
C ILE A 44 -6.43 -10.48 -8.95
N GLY A 45 -6.27 -11.79 -9.20
CA GLY A 45 -5.04 -12.42 -9.67
C GLY A 45 -5.12 -13.94 -9.57
N SER A 46 -6.26 -14.54 -9.95
CA SER A 46 -6.36 -15.99 -10.15
C SER A 46 -5.65 -16.35 -11.45
N GLY A 47 -4.34 -16.57 -11.38
CA GLY A 47 -3.53 -16.99 -12.51
C GLY A 47 -2.25 -17.66 -12.00
N SER A 48 -2.12 -18.94 -12.32
CA SER A 48 -0.96 -19.79 -12.03
C SER A 48 0.40 -19.08 -12.23
N GLY A 49 1.30 -19.23 -11.25
CA GLY A 49 2.73 -19.01 -11.43
C GLY A 49 3.25 -17.67 -10.89
N THR A 50 3.87 -17.73 -9.71
CA THR A 50 4.57 -16.63 -9.01
C THR A 50 3.63 -15.68 -8.28
N THR A 51 3.52 -15.84 -6.96
CA THR A 51 2.97 -14.82 -6.07
C THR A 51 3.78 -13.54 -6.24
N ILE A 52 3.35 -12.66 -7.16
CA ILE A 52 3.97 -11.34 -7.35
C ILE A 52 3.68 -10.59 -6.04
N ALA A 53 4.73 -10.42 -5.24
CA ALA A 53 4.65 -9.80 -3.92
C ALA A 53 3.98 -8.43 -4.06
N THR A 54 2.73 -8.33 -3.63
CA THR A 54 1.98 -7.08 -3.67
C THR A 54 2.44 -6.23 -2.49
N VAL A 55 2.68 -4.93 -2.70
CA VAL A 55 3.03 -4.03 -1.60
C VAL A 55 1.76 -3.60 -0.89
N VAL A 56 1.64 -3.96 0.38
CA VAL A 56 0.49 -3.57 1.23
C VAL A 56 0.87 -2.33 2.02
N GLY A 57 0.19 -1.22 1.77
CA GLY A 57 0.28 -0.05 2.65
C GLY A 57 -0.19 1.26 2.03
N THR A 58 -1.18 1.87 2.68
CA THR A 58 -1.45 3.31 2.60
C THR A 58 -0.28 4.15 3.13
N LEU A 59 0.58 3.55 3.97
CA LEU A 59 1.79 4.16 4.52
C LEU A 59 2.89 4.41 3.47
N ALA A 60 2.88 3.68 2.35
CA ALA A 60 3.81 3.97 1.26
C ALA A 60 3.58 5.39 0.70
N GLY A 61 2.35 5.91 0.71
CA GLY A 61 2.10 7.29 0.27
C GLY A 61 2.71 8.35 1.20
N ALA A 62 2.76 8.07 2.52
CA ALA A 62 3.38 8.96 3.49
C ALA A 62 4.91 8.85 3.45
N ALA A 63 5.45 7.63 3.37
CA ALA A 63 6.89 7.39 3.34
C ALA A 63 7.55 7.76 2.00
N LEU A 64 6.85 7.57 0.88
CA LEU A 64 7.34 7.91 -0.46
C LEU A 64 7.06 9.37 -0.86
N GLY A 65 6.27 10.11 -0.08
CA GLY A 65 5.88 11.48 -0.38
C GLY A 65 4.69 11.58 -1.35
N ARG A 66 3.98 12.71 -1.28
CA ARG A 66 2.67 12.88 -1.94
C ARG A 66 2.70 12.77 -3.47
N ARG A 67 3.77 13.25 -4.14
CA ARG A 67 3.89 13.16 -5.61
C ARG A 67 4.03 11.73 -6.08
N ILE A 68 4.94 10.98 -5.46
CA ILE A 68 5.15 9.57 -5.76
C ILE A 68 3.85 8.83 -5.43
N GLY A 69 3.32 8.98 -4.22
CA GLY A 69 2.09 8.30 -3.80
C GLY A 69 0.90 8.47 -4.75
N ASN A 70 0.72 9.65 -5.33
CA ASN A 70 -0.35 9.92 -6.31
C ASN A 70 -0.13 9.24 -7.68
N ASN A 71 1.13 8.99 -8.06
CA ASN A 71 1.51 8.41 -9.34
C ASN A 71 1.99 6.94 -9.23
N PHE A 72 1.99 6.38 -8.02
CA PHE A 72 2.47 5.04 -7.71
C PHE A 72 1.29 4.06 -7.66
N GLY A 73 0.95 3.55 -8.83
CA GLY A 73 -0.21 2.69 -9.05
C GLY A 73 0.02 1.22 -8.69
N GLN A 74 -0.97 0.38 -8.99
CA GLN A 74 -0.89 -1.07 -8.72
C GLN A 74 0.28 -1.73 -9.45
N ARG A 75 0.54 -1.34 -10.71
CA ARG A 75 1.68 -1.84 -11.49
C ARG A 75 3.01 -1.53 -10.82
N ASP A 76 3.17 -0.31 -10.31
CA ASP A 76 4.40 0.11 -9.62
C ASP A 76 4.61 -0.66 -8.31
N ARG A 77 3.52 -0.90 -7.56
CA ARG A 77 3.57 -1.72 -6.35
C ARG A 77 4.01 -3.16 -6.64
N GLN A 78 3.53 -3.75 -7.74
CA GLN A 78 3.96 -5.08 -8.16
C GLN A 78 5.44 -5.11 -8.56
N GLN A 79 5.91 -4.14 -9.34
CA GLN A 79 7.32 -4.05 -9.73
C GLN A 79 8.23 -3.83 -8.52
N PHE A 80 7.83 -2.94 -7.61
CA PHE A 80 8.56 -2.68 -6.38
C PHE A 80 8.62 -3.92 -5.47
N GLY A 81 7.50 -4.60 -5.24
CA GLY A 81 7.48 -5.82 -4.45
C GLY A 81 8.30 -6.93 -5.09
N SER A 82 8.24 -7.08 -6.42
CA SER A 82 9.10 -8.01 -7.17
C SER A 82 10.59 -7.70 -7.00
N ALA A 83 10.96 -6.41 -7.07
CA ALA A 83 12.33 -5.98 -6.86
C ALA A 83 12.80 -6.25 -5.42
N LEU A 84 11.95 -6.06 -4.42
CA LEU A 84 12.26 -6.43 -3.04
C LEU A 84 12.30 -7.94 -2.80
N GLU A 85 11.58 -8.75 -3.56
CA GLU A 85 11.59 -10.20 -3.40
C GLU A 85 12.79 -10.85 -4.10
N THR A 86 13.07 -10.44 -5.34
CA THR A 86 13.97 -11.18 -6.23
C THR A 86 15.34 -10.54 -6.37
N ASN A 87 15.46 -9.24 -6.16
CA ASN A 87 16.71 -8.54 -6.43
C ASN A 87 17.73 -8.75 -5.30
N GLN A 88 19.01 -8.79 -5.66
CA GLN A 88 20.10 -8.89 -4.69
C GLN A 88 20.37 -7.51 -4.06
N THR A 89 20.93 -7.52 -2.84
CA THR A 89 21.35 -6.28 -2.17
C THR A 89 22.45 -5.60 -3.00
N GLY A 90 22.31 -4.30 -3.26
CA GLY A 90 23.20 -3.50 -4.09
C GLY A 90 22.81 -3.44 -5.57
N ASN A 91 21.95 -4.35 -6.05
CA ASN A 91 21.51 -4.35 -7.44
C ASN A 91 20.28 -3.48 -7.62
N THR A 92 20.22 -2.74 -8.73
CA THR A 92 19.13 -1.82 -9.03
C THR A 92 18.16 -2.45 -10.02
N SER A 93 16.87 -2.45 -9.69
CA SER A 93 15.79 -2.77 -10.63
C SER A 93 15.09 -1.48 -11.04
N SER A 94 14.79 -1.33 -12.33
CA SER A 94 14.18 -0.11 -12.87
C SER A 94 13.03 -0.46 -13.80
N TRP A 95 11.98 0.37 -13.77
CA TRP A 95 10.84 0.24 -14.68
C TRP A 95 10.29 1.61 -15.07
N SER A 96 9.56 1.63 -16.18
CA SER A 96 8.80 2.79 -16.64
C SER A 96 7.32 2.45 -16.59
N ASN A 97 6.52 3.38 -16.08
CA ASN A 97 5.08 3.30 -16.05
C ASN A 97 4.49 4.21 -17.16
N PRO A 98 4.00 3.64 -18.28
CA PRO A 98 3.42 4.42 -19.37
C PRO A 98 2.08 5.07 -18.99
N ASP A 99 1.39 4.56 -17.96
CA ASP A 99 0.08 5.07 -17.55
C ASP A 99 0.20 6.42 -16.82
N THR A 100 1.31 6.63 -16.10
CA THR A 100 1.62 7.86 -15.36
C THR A 100 2.83 8.62 -15.93
N ASN A 101 3.39 8.16 -17.05
CA ASN A 101 4.63 8.66 -17.65
C ASN A 101 5.75 8.89 -16.62
N SER A 102 5.89 7.94 -15.68
CA SER A 102 6.82 8.02 -14.55
C SER A 102 7.85 6.90 -14.61
N ASN A 103 9.07 7.19 -14.18
CA ASN A 103 10.16 6.20 -14.14
C ASN A 103 10.56 5.96 -12.70
N TYR A 104 10.86 4.70 -12.37
CA TYR A 104 11.26 4.30 -11.03
C TYR A 104 12.49 3.41 -11.09
N SER A 105 13.33 3.51 -10.08
CA SER A 105 14.39 2.56 -9.79
C SER A 105 14.44 2.28 -8.30
N VAL A 106 14.68 1.03 -7.92
CA VAL A 106 14.80 0.61 -6.52
C VAL A 106 16.02 -0.28 -6.35
N THR A 107 16.77 0.01 -5.30
CA THR A 107 17.99 -0.68 -4.92
C THR A 107 17.84 -1.13 -3.47
N PRO A 108 17.70 -2.43 -3.18
CA PRO A 108 17.82 -2.93 -1.82
C PRO A 108 19.23 -2.66 -1.30
N THR A 109 19.38 -1.96 -0.18
CA THR A 109 20.69 -1.53 0.36
C THR A 109 21.17 -2.43 1.49
N ARG A 110 20.24 -3.05 2.22
CA ARG A 110 20.56 -3.96 3.33
C ARG A 110 19.44 -4.97 3.50
N THR A 111 19.78 -6.24 3.72
CA THR A 111 18.82 -7.28 4.13
C THR A 111 19.15 -7.75 5.53
N TYR A 112 18.16 -7.83 6.42
CA TYR A 112 18.33 -8.28 7.81
C TYR A 112 17.03 -8.91 8.32
N ASN A 113 17.11 -9.64 9.44
CA ASN A 113 15.92 -10.17 10.12
C ASN A 113 15.60 -9.33 11.35
N SER A 114 14.39 -8.81 11.43
CA SER A 114 13.82 -8.17 12.62
C SER A 114 13.04 -9.24 13.40
N GLY A 115 13.70 -9.90 14.36
CA GLY A 115 13.19 -11.13 14.96
C GLY A 115 13.14 -12.27 13.94
N SER A 116 11.96 -12.83 13.69
CA SER A 116 11.74 -13.84 12.63
C SER A 116 11.31 -13.24 11.29
N GLN A 117 11.17 -11.91 11.18
CA GLN A 117 10.66 -11.25 9.99
C GLN A 117 11.79 -10.70 9.10
N PRO A 118 11.90 -11.13 7.82
CA PRO A 118 12.86 -10.57 6.90
C PRO A 118 12.50 -9.12 6.54
N CYS A 119 13.46 -8.21 6.68
CA CYS A 119 13.34 -6.80 6.33
C CYS A 119 14.47 -6.37 5.40
N ARG A 120 14.16 -5.39 4.55
CA ARG A 120 15.07 -4.79 3.59
C ARG A 120 15.01 -3.28 3.67
N GLU A 121 16.17 -2.66 3.87
CA GLU A 121 16.34 -1.25 3.56
C GLU A 121 16.45 -1.10 2.04
N PHE A 122 15.89 -0.03 1.51
CA PHE A 122 15.94 0.27 0.09
C PHE A 122 16.14 1.77 -0.15
N THR A 123 16.74 2.07 -1.29
CA THR A 123 16.75 3.39 -1.90
C THR A 123 15.93 3.31 -3.18
N MET A 124 14.99 4.22 -3.36
CA MET A 124 14.17 4.35 -4.55
C MET A 124 14.37 5.74 -5.17
N ASN A 125 14.64 5.79 -6.47
CA ASN A 125 14.59 7.03 -7.24
C ASN A 125 13.34 7.00 -8.11
N ALA A 126 12.60 8.09 -8.11
CA ALA A 126 11.42 8.28 -8.95
C ALA A 126 11.60 9.53 -9.78
N ASN A 127 11.23 9.47 -11.05
CA ASN A 127 11.03 10.65 -11.89
C ASN A 127 9.55 10.71 -12.23
N VAL A 128 8.84 11.59 -11.54
CA VAL A 128 7.39 11.76 -11.63
C VAL A 128 7.13 13.18 -12.12
N GLU A 129 6.40 13.33 -13.22
CA GLU A 129 6.13 14.65 -13.84
C GLU A 129 7.41 15.45 -14.15
N GLY A 130 8.51 14.77 -14.52
CA GLY A 130 9.79 15.39 -14.80
C GLY A 130 10.56 15.87 -13.55
N LYS A 131 10.09 15.55 -12.35
CA LYS A 131 10.74 15.91 -11.08
C LYS A 131 11.40 14.67 -10.47
N PRO A 132 12.74 14.68 -10.33
CA PRO A 132 13.44 13.61 -9.64
C PRO A 132 13.19 13.71 -8.13
N GLU A 133 12.77 12.61 -7.54
CA GLU A 133 12.54 12.42 -6.11
C GLU A 133 13.31 11.18 -5.67
N LYS A 134 13.98 11.26 -4.51
CA LYS A 134 14.71 10.12 -3.94
C LYS A 134 14.13 9.81 -2.57
N VAL A 135 13.82 8.54 -2.35
CA VAL A 135 13.25 8.04 -1.10
C VAL A 135 14.11 6.90 -0.59
N ASN A 136 14.38 6.93 0.71
CA ASN A 136 14.95 5.80 1.42
C ASN A 136 13.89 5.26 2.38
N GLY A 137 13.88 3.96 2.61
CA GLY A 137 12.94 3.37 3.55
C GLY A 137 13.28 1.93 3.88
N THR A 138 12.47 1.34 4.74
CA THR A 138 12.55 -0.06 5.11
C THR A 138 11.25 -0.74 4.74
N ALA A 139 11.32 -1.93 4.16
CA ALA A 139 10.18 -2.79 3.91
C ALA A 139 10.42 -4.15 4.54
N CYS A 140 9.39 -4.71 5.20
CA CYS A 140 9.45 -6.03 5.79
C CYS A 140 8.52 -6.99 5.06
N ARG A 141 9.02 -8.18 4.78
CA ARG A 141 8.27 -9.26 4.14
C ARG A 141 7.25 -9.82 5.13
N GLN A 142 6.02 -9.99 4.69
CA GLN A 142 4.93 -10.55 5.48
C GLN A 142 4.85 -12.06 5.26
N SER A 143 4.07 -12.75 6.11
CA SER A 143 3.85 -14.19 6.02
C SER A 143 3.11 -14.62 4.74
N ASP A 144 2.29 -13.74 4.18
CA ASP A 144 1.58 -13.94 2.90
C ASP A 144 2.45 -13.66 1.66
N GLY A 145 3.72 -13.29 1.85
CA GLY A 145 4.65 -12.94 0.77
C GLY A 145 4.57 -11.50 0.28
N SER A 146 3.68 -10.67 0.82
CA SER A 146 3.66 -9.23 0.55
C SER A 146 4.84 -8.51 1.20
N TRP A 147 5.21 -7.34 0.67
CA TRP A 147 6.15 -6.44 1.32
C TRP A 147 5.41 -5.24 1.91
N LYS A 148 5.66 -4.94 3.18
CA LYS A 148 5.07 -3.78 3.87
C LYS A 148 6.15 -2.77 4.18
N VAL A 149 6.00 -1.55 3.66
CA VAL A 149 6.88 -0.42 3.98
C VAL A 149 6.62 0.01 5.44
N GLN A 150 7.69 0.10 6.22
CA GLN A 150 7.70 0.60 7.59
C GLN A 150 7.91 2.12 7.54
N SER A 151 7.17 2.86 8.35
CA SER A 151 7.29 4.32 8.56
C SER A 151 8.06 4.62 9.83
#